data_AF-A0A315X410-F1
#
_entry.id   AF-A0A315X410-F1
#
_cell.length_a   1.000
_cell.length_b   1.000
_cell.length_c   1.000
_cell.angle_alpha   90.00
_cell.angle_beta   90.00
_cell.angle_gamma   90.00
#
_symmetry.space_group_name_H-M   'P 1'
#
loop_
_entity.id
_entity.type
_entity.pdbx_description
1 polymer ?
#
loop_
_entity_poly.entity_id
_entity_poly.type
_entity_poly.pdbx_seq_one_letter_code
_entity_poly.pdbx_strand_id
1 'polypeptide(L)'
;MAHEDPTVAGSFESTRARPLSLAARLTHGGSGPTIPLAGSRVRSAPMLIVSRLAAALFVVALPVFLVTANVRFLASDIGYYKHGFREFDSSGRTGLPLSDLDRAGEEIIEYFEDDAETLRILVTADGQETSLYNAKETDHMRDVKALIRTVYRLNEVSLAIVLAYVACAVLWTGERTVAGLARLSLAGVGFGVAVVGVVGAFALTGFDQAWTTFHEIAFRNDLWRLDPDTDRLIQMFPEEFWQEATFIVAGLTLAEVTLVVVVSLAYVVFARDKTGAGGPVPSPAAGPRAVES
;
A
#
# COMPACT_ATOMS: atom_id res chain seq x y z
N MET A 1 -2.38 62.65 -26.79
CA MET A 1 -2.65 63.89 -27.56
C MET A 1 -2.67 63.46 -29.02
N ALA A 2 -3.75 63.39 -29.80
CA ALA A 2 -5.16 63.78 -29.74
C ALA A 2 -5.97 62.69 -30.51
N HIS A 3 -7.15 62.24 -30.04
CA HIS A 3 -8.49 62.69 -30.47
C HIS A 3 -8.65 62.91 -31.99
N GLU A 4 -9.42 62.07 -32.70
CA GLU A 4 -10.84 62.25 -33.05
C GLU A 4 -11.38 61.07 -33.90
N ASP A 5 -12.67 60.78 -33.70
CA ASP A 5 -13.57 59.86 -34.42
C ASP A 5 -14.21 60.61 -35.62
N PRO A 6 -14.82 59.99 -36.66
CA PRO A 6 -16.24 59.60 -36.53
C PRO A 6 -16.78 58.45 -37.43
N THR A 7 -17.76 57.73 -36.87
CA THR A 7 -19.05 57.25 -37.43
C THR A 7 -19.40 57.44 -38.92
N VAL A 8 -19.92 56.37 -39.55
CA VAL A 8 -21.02 56.43 -40.53
C VAL A 8 -22.00 55.27 -40.29
N ALA A 9 -23.28 55.62 -40.15
CA ALA A 9 -24.44 54.75 -40.07
C ALA A 9 -25.07 54.50 -41.46
N GLY A 10 -25.74 53.36 -41.63
CA GLY A 10 -26.59 53.07 -42.79
C GLY A 10 -27.59 51.96 -42.46
N SER A 11 -28.87 52.34 -42.39
CA SER A 11 -30.06 51.57 -41.98
C SER A 11 -30.85 50.99 -43.17
N PHE A 12 -31.99 50.35 -42.85
CA PHE A 12 -33.11 49.84 -43.69
C PHE A 12 -32.96 48.39 -44.21
N GLU A 13 -33.95 47.49 -44.20
CA GLU A 13 -35.34 47.45 -43.71
C GLU A 13 -35.76 45.96 -43.68
N SER A 14 -36.41 45.47 -42.61
CA SER A 14 -37.81 45.03 -42.59
C SER A 14 -38.24 44.03 -43.67
N THR A 15 -38.56 42.80 -43.28
CA THR A 15 -39.80 42.13 -43.71
C THR A 15 -40.27 41.14 -42.64
N ARG A 16 -41.44 41.43 -42.06
CA ARG A 16 -42.24 40.57 -41.20
C ARG A 16 -42.87 39.44 -42.02
N ALA A 17 -42.97 38.24 -41.44
CA ALA A 17 -44.15 37.38 -41.58
C ALA A 17 -44.18 36.28 -40.50
N ARG A 18 -44.99 36.49 -39.46
CA ARG A 18 -45.83 35.46 -38.82
C ARG A 18 -47.26 35.75 -39.31
N PRO A 19 -48.19 34.79 -39.43
CA PRO A 19 -48.50 33.80 -38.39
C PRO A 19 -48.97 32.42 -38.93
N LEU A 20 -49.17 31.44 -38.02
CA LEU A 20 -50.45 30.75 -37.83
C LEU A 20 -50.29 29.58 -36.85
N SER A 21 -51.07 29.67 -35.78
CA SER A 21 -51.44 28.59 -34.89
C SER A 21 -52.27 27.54 -35.63
N LEU A 22 -51.94 26.25 -35.44
CA LEU A 22 -52.95 25.20 -35.52
C LEU A 22 -52.63 24.12 -34.49
N ALA A 23 -53.45 24.09 -33.43
CA ALA A 23 -53.59 22.93 -32.58
C ALA A 23 -54.26 21.81 -33.40
N ALA A 24 -53.55 20.70 -33.60
CA ALA A 24 -54.14 19.45 -34.05
C ALA A 24 -53.81 18.37 -33.02
N ARG A 25 -54.77 18.16 -32.13
CA ARG A 25 -54.87 17.02 -31.24
C ARG A 25 -55.25 15.81 -32.11
N LEU A 26 -54.32 14.88 -32.34
CA LEU A 26 -54.63 13.56 -32.88
C LEU A 26 -54.15 12.50 -31.89
N THR A 27 -55.15 11.89 -31.26
CA THR A 27 -55.07 10.64 -30.55
C THR A 27 -54.85 9.50 -31.56
N HIS A 28 -53.74 8.79 -31.48
CA HIS A 28 -53.71 7.39 -31.88
C HIS A 28 -52.67 6.63 -31.05
N GLY A 29 -53.16 5.57 -30.39
CA GLY A 29 -52.36 4.62 -29.66
C GLY A 29 -51.46 3.85 -30.63
N GLY A 30 -50.17 3.88 -30.35
CA GLY A 30 -49.17 2.99 -30.92
C GLY A 30 -48.33 2.46 -29.77
N SER A 31 -48.59 1.23 -29.36
CA SER A 31 -47.79 0.47 -28.41
C SER A 31 -46.44 0.15 -29.04
N GLY A 32 -45.54 1.11 -29.06
CA GLY A 32 -44.13 0.87 -29.37
C GLY A 32 -43.47 0.15 -28.19
N PRO A 33 -42.57 -0.82 -28.42
CA PRO A 33 -41.81 -1.41 -27.33
C PRO A 33 -40.94 -0.31 -26.71
N THR A 34 -41.26 0.07 -25.48
CA THR A 34 -40.38 0.89 -24.66
C THR A 34 -39.11 0.08 -24.39
N ILE A 35 -38.06 0.32 -25.18
CA ILE A 35 -36.72 -0.15 -24.86
C ILE A 35 -36.35 0.51 -23.53
N PRO A 36 -36.12 -0.24 -22.44
CA PRO A 36 -35.64 0.36 -21.22
C PRO A 36 -34.23 0.85 -21.51
N LEU A 37 -34.07 2.18 -21.60
CA LEU A 37 -32.76 2.81 -21.58
C LEU A 37 -32.04 2.29 -20.33
N ALA A 38 -30.97 1.54 -20.55
CA ALA A 38 -30.13 1.00 -19.50
C ALA A 38 -29.76 2.15 -18.56
N GLY A 39 -30.38 2.17 -17.38
CA GLY A 39 -30.19 3.22 -16.40
C GLY A 39 -28.72 3.25 -15.99
N SER A 40 -27.99 4.27 -16.43
CA SER A 40 -26.72 4.63 -15.83
C SER A 40 -27.02 4.94 -14.37
N ARG A 41 -26.64 4.03 -13.46
CA ARG A 41 -26.86 4.20 -12.03
C ARG A 41 -25.99 5.37 -11.55
N VAL A 42 -26.53 6.59 -11.60
CA VAL A 42 -25.83 7.79 -11.12
C VAL A 42 -25.65 7.63 -9.61
N ARG A 43 -24.41 7.43 -9.16
CA ARG A 43 -24.08 7.34 -7.74
C ARG A 43 -24.33 8.72 -7.10
N SER A 44 -25.01 8.76 -5.96
CA SER A 44 -25.20 9.99 -5.19
C SER A 44 -23.86 10.56 -4.70
N ALA A 45 -23.77 11.88 -4.51
CA ALA A 45 -22.54 12.55 -4.08
C ALA A 45 -21.91 11.95 -2.81
N PRO A 46 -22.67 11.55 -1.77
CA PRO A 46 -22.11 10.87 -0.59
C PRO A 46 -21.44 9.54 -0.93
N MET A 47 -22.03 8.72 -1.81
CA MET A 47 -21.45 7.43 -2.20
C MET A 47 -20.16 7.60 -3.03
N LEU A 48 -20.05 8.69 -3.80
CA LEU A 48 -18.82 9.02 -4.53
C LEU A 48 -17.68 9.42 -3.58
N ILE A 49 -17.98 10.16 -2.52
CA ILE A 49 -17.00 10.53 -1.49
C ILE A 49 -16.49 9.28 -0.76
N VAL A 50 -17.41 8.42 -0.29
CA VAL A 50 -17.05 7.16 0.38
C VAL A 50 -16.18 6.28 -0.51
N SER A 51 -16.53 6.14 -1.80
CA SER A 51 -15.75 5.33 -2.74
C SER A 51 -14.33 5.88 -2.97
N ARG A 52 -14.14 7.20 -2.98
CA ARG A 52 -12.82 7.83 -3.14
C ARG A 52 -11.97 7.68 -1.89
N LEU A 53 -12.57 7.85 -0.70
CA LEU A 53 -11.90 7.64 0.57
C LEU A 53 -11.45 6.19 0.72
N ALA A 54 -12.31 5.22 0.40
CA ALA A 54 -11.94 3.80 0.44
C ALA A 54 -10.79 3.47 -0.53
N ALA A 55 -10.79 4.05 -1.74
CA ALA A 55 -9.71 3.87 -2.70
C ALA A 55 -8.39 4.49 -2.22
N ALA A 56 -8.43 5.71 -1.66
CA ALA A 56 -7.24 6.35 -1.08
C ALA A 56 -6.68 5.54 0.09
N LEU A 57 -7.55 5.03 0.96
CA LEU A 57 -7.16 4.19 2.09
C LEU A 57 -6.51 2.88 1.61
N PHE A 58 -7.04 2.24 0.57
CA PHE A 58 -6.43 1.06 -0.05
C PHE A 58 -5.03 1.35 -0.64
N VAL A 59 -4.89 2.46 -1.37
CA VAL A 59 -3.63 2.91 -1.97
C VAL A 59 -2.52 3.08 -0.93
N VAL A 60 -2.86 3.59 0.27
CA VAL A 60 -1.91 3.74 1.38
C VAL A 60 -1.72 2.43 2.16
N ALA A 61 -2.79 1.68 2.41
CA ALA A 61 -2.74 0.46 3.20
C ALA A 61 -1.93 -0.64 2.51
N LEU A 62 -1.97 -0.75 1.18
CA LEU A 62 -1.24 -1.77 0.45
C LEU A 62 0.29 -1.74 0.72
N PRO A 63 1.02 -0.64 0.49
CA PRO A 63 2.46 -0.61 0.77
C PRO A 63 2.79 -0.72 2.26
N VAL A 64 1.94 -0.18 3.15
CA VAL A 64 2.11 -0.36 4.60
C VAL A 64 2.01 -1.84 4.97
N PHE A 65 1.03 -2.55 4.42
CA PHE A 65 0.86 -3.98 4.63
C PHE A 65 2.08 -4.77 4.17
N LEU A 66 2.56 -4.55 2.94
CA LEU A 66 3.72 -5.28 2.39
C LEU A 66 4.97 -5.11 3.26
N VAL A 67 5.31 -3.86 3.62
CA VAL A 67 6.50 -3.60 4.46
C VAL A 67 6.34 -4.23 5.85
N THR A 68 5.22 -3.98 6.52
CA THR A 68 5.00 -4.47 7.89
C THR A 68 4.85 -6.00 7.95
N ALA A 69 4.38 -6.64 6.88
CA ALA A 69 4.33 -8.10 6.77
C ALA A 69 5.74 -8.70 6.75
N ASN A 70 6.65 -8.12 5.97
CA ASN A 70 8.05 -8.57 5.91
C ASN A 70 8.79 -8.31 7.22
N VAL A 71 8.57 -7.17 7.87
CA VAL A 71 9.13 -6.89 9.21
C VAL A 71 8.61 -7.89 10.23
N ARG A 72 7.30 -8.16 10.26
CA ARG A 72 6.70 -9.14 11.17
C ARG A 72 7.24 -10.55 10.90
N PHE A 73 7.32 -10.94 9.64
CA PHE A 73 7.86 -12.24 9.23
C PHE A 73 9.29 -12.44 9.77
N LEU A 74 10.17 -11.47 9.54
CA LEU A 74 11.56 -11.58 9.96
C LEU A 74 11.74 -11.47 11.49
N ALA A 75 10.97 -10.56 12.14
CA ALA A 75 11.01 -10.39 13.59
C ALA A 75 10.54 -11.63 14.36
N SER A 76 9.71 -12.47 13.75
CA SER A 76 9.21 -13.73 14.29
C SER A 76 9.97 -14.97 13.81
N ASP A 77 11.00 -14.83 12.97
CA ASP A 77 11.75 -15.96 12.43
C ASP A 77 12.96 -16.32 13.29
N ILE A 78 12.84 -17.39 14.08
CA ILE A 78 13.97 -17.88 14.88
C ILE A 78 15.17 -18.31 14.01
N GLY A 79 14.93 -18.71 12.76
CA GLY A 79 15.99 -19.04 11.81
C GLY A 79 16.94 -17.87 11.58
N TYR A 80 16.38 -16.68 11.37
CA TYR A 80 17.11 -15.44 11.16
C TYR A 80 17.94 -15.03 12.37
N TYR A 81 17.39 -15.11 13.59
CA TYR A 81 18.14 -14.81 14.81
C TYR A 81 19.32 -15.77 14.97
N LYS A 82 19.08 -17.08 14.79
CA LYS A 82 20.12 -18.12 14.88
C LYS A 82 21.20 -17.93 13.80
N HIS A 83 20.82 -17.54 12.60
CA HIS A 83 21.77 -17.20 11.54
C HIS A 83 22.62 -15.99 11.95
N GLY A 84 21.99 -14.89 12.36
CA GLY A 84 22.65 -13.67 12.78
C GLY A 84 23.65 -13.87 13.92
N PHE A 85 23.27 -14.66 14.94
CA PHE A 85 24.17 -14.95 16.06
C PHE A 85 25.45 -15.69 15.64
N ARG A 86 25.38 -16.48 14.56
CA ARG A 86 26.51 -17.23 14.02
C ARG A 86 27.31 -16.40 13.03
N GLU A 87 26.63 -15.69 12.13
CA GLU A 87 27.26 -14.87 11.08
C GLU A 87 28.05 -13.70 11.67
N PHE A 88 27.50 -13.04 12.70
CA PHE A 88 28.09 -11.82 13.26
C PHE A 88 28.87 -12.05 14.58
N ASP A 89 29.19 -13.31 14.90
CA ASP A 89 29.97 -13.73 16.07
C ASP A 89 29.43 -13.20 17.41
N SER A 90 28.10 -13.25 17.62
CA SER A 90 27.48 -12.79 18.87
C SER A 90 27.99 -13.57 20.08
N SER A 91 28.39 -14.83 19.90
CA SER A 91 29.01 -15.64 20.96
C SER A 91 30.38 -15.10 21.37
N GLY A 92 31.25 -14.74 20.42
CA GLY A 92 32.52 -14.08 20.71
C GLY A 92 32.36 -12.70 21.34
N ARG A 93 31.40 -11.89 20.85
CA ARG A 93 31.12 -10.53 21.37
C ARG A 93 30.56 -10.56 22.79
N THR A 94 29.68 -11.52 23.08
CA THR A 94 29.03 -11.66 24.40
C THR A 94 29.77 -12.57 25.37
N GLY A 95 30.69 -13.42 24.91
CA GLY A 95 31.28 -14.48 25.73
C GLY A 95 30.26 -15.53 26.22
N LEU A 96 29.05 -15.55 25.67
CA LEU A 96 28.00 -16.53 26.02
C LEU A 96 27.96 -17.67 25.00
N PRO A 97 27.64 -18.90 25.43
CA PRO A 97 27.51 -20.02 24.51
C PRO A 97 26.31 -19.82 23.57
N LEU A 98 26.44 -20.27 22.32
CA LEU A 98 25.36 -20.17 21.32
C LEU A 98 24.04 -20.78 21.79
N SER A 99 24.05 -21.78 22.67
CA SER A 99 22.82 -22.36 23.24
C SER A 99 22.03 -21.37 24.10
N ASP A 100 22.72 -20.50 24.85
CA ASP A 100 22.07 -19.45 25.63
C ASP A 100 21.55 -18.33 24.73
N LEU A 101 22.31 -17.98 23.68
CA LEU A 101 21.87 -16.98 22.69
C LEU A 101 20.67 -17.47 21.88
N ASP A 102 20.70 -18.72 21.41
CA ASP A 102 19.61 -19.35 20.67
C ASP A 102 18.32 -19.37 21.51
N ARG A 103 18.42 -19.72 22.80
CA ARG A 103 17.28 -19.64 23.74
C ARG A 103 16.84 -18.20 23.98
N ALA A 104 17.78 -17.27 24.14
CA ALA A 104 17.45 -15.86 24.32
C ALA A 104 16.67 -15.29 23.12
N GLY A 105 17.01 -15.70 21.89
CA GLY A 105 16.25 -15.36 20.69
C GLY A 105 14.80 -15.86 20.73
N GLU A 106 14.58 -17.09 21.20
CA GLU A 106 13.23 -17.66 21.38
C GLU A 106 12.42 -16.87 22.42
N GLU A 107 13.03 -16.56 23.57
CA GLU A 107 12.40 -15.77 24.64
C GLU A 107 12.10 -14.32 24.21
N ILE A 108 12.94 -13.70 23.36
CA ILE A 108 12.68 -12.35 22.78
C ILE A 108 11.45 -12.38 21.86
N ILE A 109 11.36 -13.39 21.00
CA ILE A 109 10.21 -13.53 20.08
C ILE A 109 8.92 -13.73 20.87
N GLU A 110 8.93 -14.60 21.89
CA GLU A 110 7.79 -14.81 22.78
C GLU A 110 7.41 -13.51 23.52
N TYR A 111 8.41 -12.78 24.03
CA TYR A 111 8.21 -11.51 24.72
C TYR A 111 7.49 -10.46 23.86
N PHE A 112 7.67 -10.42 22.54
CA PHE A 112 6.94 -9.45 21.71
C PHE A 112 5.43 -9.73 21.68
N GLU A 113 5.01 -10.98 21.87
CA GLU A 113 3.62 -11.39 21.82
C GLU A 113 2.96 -11.46 23.20
N ASP A 114 3.69 -11.83 24.26
CA ASP A 114 3.16 -12.06 25.61
C ASP A 114 2.78 -10.78 26.39
N ASP A 115 2.14 -10.92 27.55
CA ASP A 115 1.74 -9.79 28.39
C ASP A 115 2.81 -9.31 29.39
N ALA A 116 4.03 -9.85 29.36
CA ALA A 116 5.08 -9.46 30.30
C ALA A 116 5.50 -8.00 30.09
N GLU A 117 5.66 -7.24 31.17
CA GLU A 117 6.04 -5.82 31.08
C GLU A 117 7.53 -5.67 30.71
N THR A 118 8.40 -6.51 31.27
CA THR A 118 9.85 -6.46 31.09
C THR A 118 10.40 -7.79 30.63
N LEU A 119 11.38 -7.76 29.74
CA LEU A 119 12.13 -8.94 29.33
C LEU A 119 13.10 -9.35 30.43
N ARG A 120 13.08 -10.63 30.84
CA ARG A 120 14.03 -11.17 31.81
C ARG A 120 14.51 -12.54 31.37
N ILE A 121 15.69 -12.57 30.77
CA ILE A 121 16.36 -13.79 30.31
C ILE A 121 17.53 -14.07 31.26
N LEU A 122 17.62 -15.29 31.76
CA LEU A 122 18.71 -15.71 32.65
C LEU A 122 19.74 -16.50 31.85
N VAL A 123 21.02 -16.20 32.05
CA VAL A 123 22.16 -16.86 31.41
C VAL A 123 23.20 -17.23 32.45
N THR A 124 24.03 -18.22 32.14
CA THR A 124 25.14 -18.61 33.03
C THR A 124 26.40 -17.89 32.59
N ALA A 125 26.80 -16.86 33.33
CA ALA A 125 28.07 -16.16 33.14
C ALA A 125 28.99 -16.47 34.33
N ASP A 126 30.22 -16.90 34.07
CA ASP A 126 31.22 -17.22 35.10
C ASP A 126 30.72 -18.23 36.18
N GLY A 127 29.86 -19.16 35.78
CA GLY A 127 29.28 -20.17 36.68
C GLY A 127 28.19 -19.65 37.62
N GLN A 128 27.73 -18.40 37.45
CA GLN A 128 26.58 -17.85 38.14
C GLN A 128 25.43 -17.52 37.17
N GLU A 129 24.21 -17.73 37.64
CA GLU A 129 23.01 -17.36 36.91
C GLU A 129 22.76 -15.86 37.11
N THR A 130 22.78 -15.11 36.00
CA THR A 130 22.57 -13.66 36.00
C THR A 130 21.59 -13.26 34.91
N SER A 131 21.01 -12.07 35.04
CA SER A 131 20.21 -11.47 33.97
C SER A 131 21.12 -11.17 32.76
N LEU A 132 20.68 -11.58 31.57
CA LEU A 132 21.36 -11.30 30.32
C LEU A 132 21.48 -9.80 30.07
N TYR A 133 20.40 -9.08 30.37
CA TYR A 133 20.28 -7.63 30.17
C TYR A 133 20.33 -6.89 31.50
N ASN A 134 21.02 -5.76 31.50
CA ASN A 134 21.00 -4.80 32.60
C ASN A 134 19.69 -4.00 32.60
N ALA A 135 19.52 -3.11 33.60
CA ALA A 135 18.29 -2.33 33.75
C ALA A 135 18.00 -1.42 32.54
N LYS A 136 19.03 -0.77 31.98
CA LYS A 136 18.89 0.12 30.83
C LYS A 136 18.46 -0.65 29.58
N GLU A 137 19.10 -1.78 29.31
CA GLU A 137 18.76 -2.67 28.19
C GLU A 137 17.35 -3.25 28.35
N THR A 138 16.95 -3.61 29.57
CA THR A 138 15.60 -4.11 29.88
C THR A 138 14.54 -3.03 29.60
N ASP A 139 14.78 -1.80 30.03
CA ASP A 139 13.87 -0.68 29.77
C ASP A 139 13.85 -0.32 28.27
N HIS A 140 14.98 -0.42 27.58
CA HIS A 140 15.00 -0.26 26.12
C HIS A 140 14.17 -1.35 25.42
N MET A 141 14.27 -2.62 25.85
CA MET A 141 13.47 -3.71 25.29
C MET A 141 11.96 -3.54 25.51
N ARG A 142 11.55 -2.87 26.59
CA ARG A 142 10.15 -2.47 26.81
C ARG A 142 9.69 -1.49 25.72
N ASP A 143 10.50 -0.49 25.39
CA ASP A 143 10.20 0.45 24.31
C ASP A 143 10.17 -0.26 22.94
N VAL A 144 11.12 -1.18 22.69
CA VAL A 144 11.15 -2.00 21.47
C VAL A 144 9.90 -2.88 21.36
N LYS A 145 9.42 -3.50 22.45
CA LYS A 145 8.18 -4.27 22.45
C LYS A 145 6.97 -3.41 22.07
N ALA A 146 6.88 -2.18 22.57
CA ALA A 146 5.80 -1.27 22.19
C ALA A 146 5.86 -0.90 20.69
N LEU A 147 7.06 -0.71 20.14
CA LEU A 147 7.28 -0.46 18.71
C LEU A 147 6.89 -1.66 17.84
N ILE A 148 7.39 -2.86 18.17
CA ILE A 148 7.06 -4.11 17.45
C ILE A 148 5.55 -4.38 17.47
N ARG A 149 4.90 -4.23 18.63
CA ARG A 149 3.44 -4.37 18.73
C ARG A 149 2.68 -3.34 17.91
N THR A 150 3.22 -2.13 17.78
CA THR A 150 2.65 -1.11 16.88
C THR A 150 2.77 -1.56 15.42
N VAL A 151 3.92 -2.10 15.01
CA VAL A 151 4.11 -2.68 13.66
C VAL A 151 3.12 -3.82 13.40
N TYR A 152 2.92 -4.72 14.37
CA TYR A 152 1.99 -5.85 14.22
C TYR A 152 0.54 -5.38 14.06
N ARG A 153 0.11 -4.39 14.84
CA ARG A 153 -1.21 -3.77 14.69
C ARG A 153 -1.38 -3.05 13.35
N LEU A 154 -0.35 -2.33 12.89
CA LEU A 154 -0.37 -1.71 11.56
C LEU A 154 -0.51 -2.75 10.45
N ASN A 155 0.19 -3.88 10.58
CA ASN A 155 0.08 -5.00 9.66
C ASN A 155 -1.36 -5.56 9.62
N GLU A 156 -1.97 -5.83 10.78
CA GLU A 156 -3.33 -6.37 10.88
C GLU A 156 -4.39 -5.40 10.33
N VAL A 157 -4.31 -4.12 10.69
CA VAL A 157 -5.26 -3.09 10.23
C VAL A 157 -5.13 -2.87 8.72
N SER A 158 -3.90 -2.78 8.19
CA SER A 158 -3.69 -2.58 6.76
C SER A 158 -4.13 -3.80 5.94
N LEU A 159 -3.88 -5.02 6.43
CA LEU A 159 -4.41 -6.26 5.83
C LEU A 159 -5.93 -6.24 5.80
N ALA A 160 -6.59 -5.91 6.91
CA ALA A 160 -8.05 -5.85 6.99
C ALA A 160 -8.64 -4.86 5.98
N ILE A 161 -8.01 -3.68 5.82
CA ILE A 161 -8.40 -2.68 4.81
C ILE A 161 -8.24 -3.24 3.39
N VAL A 162 -7.08 -3.85 3.10
CA VAL A 162 -6.79 -4.44 1.78
C VAL A 162 -7.83 -5.50 1.43
N LEU A 163 -8.08 -6.45 2.33
CA LEU A 163 -9.06 -7.52 2.13
C LEU A 163 -10.49 -6.98 1.99
N ALA A 164 -10.89 -6.04 2.85
CA ALA A 164 -12.22 -5.43 2.77
C ALA A 164 -12.43 -4.68 1.45
N TYR A 165 -11.41 -3.97 0.96
CA TYR A 165 -11.48 -3.27 -0.31
C TYR A 165 -11.58 -4.24 -1.49
N VAL A 166 -10.74 -5.28 -1.51
CA VAL A 166 -10.75 -6.32 -2.56
C VAL A 166 -12.10 -7.07 -2.57
N ALA A 167 -12.60 -7.48 -1.40
CA ALA A 167 -13.90 -8.15 -1.28
C ALA A 167 -15.04 -7.24 -1.78
N CYS A 168 -15.04 -5.95 -1.39
CA CYS A 168 -15.99 -4.97 -1.90
C CYS A 168 -15.96 -4.85 -3.43
N ALA A 169 -14.76 -4.76 -4.01
CA ALA A 169 -14.57 -4.59 -5.45
C ALA A 169 -14.97 -5.83 -6.27
N VAL A 170 -14.75 -7.04 -5.74
CA VAL A 170 -15.05 -8.30 -6.42
C VAL A 170 -16.54 -8.66 -6.28
N LEU A 171 -17.11 -8.57 -5.07
CA LEU A 171 -18.45 -9.09 -4.78
C LEU A 171 -19.59 -8.16 -5.22
N TRP A 172 -19.38 -6.83 -5.27
CA TRP A 172 -20.48 -5.88 -5.50
C TRP A 172 -20.53 -5.25 -6.91
N THR A 173 -19.49 -5.37 -7.73
CA THR A 173 -19.34 -4.46 -8.88
C THR A 173 -18.90 -5.07 -10.22
N GLY A 174 -18.59 -6.37 -10.29
CA GLY A 174 -18.33 -7.11 -11.54
C GLY A 174 -16.99 -6.79 -12.23
N GLU A 175 -16.80 -7.26 -13.47
CA GLU A 175 -15.51 -7.23 -14.19
C GLU A 175 -14.92 -5.81 -14.38
N ARG A 176 -15.77 -4.79 -14.55
CA ARG A 176 -15.33 -3.39 -14.75
C ARG A 176 -14.57 -2.81 -13.55
N THR A 177 -14.81 -3.34 -12.34
CA THR A 177 -14.13 -2.92 -11.11
C THR A 177 -12.81 -3.61 -10.85
N VAL A 178 -12.60 -4.82 -11.37
CA VAL A 178 -11.32 -5.52 -11.21
C VAL A 178 -10.21 -4.80 -11.99
N ALA A 179 -10.53 -4.24 -13.17
CA ALA A 179 -9.61 -3.35 -13.89
C ALA A 179 -9.34 -2.03 -13.14
N GLY A 180 -10.30 -1.55 -12.35
CA GLY A 180 -10.13 -0.39 -11.46
C GLY A 180 -9.24 -0.71 -10.26
N LEU A 181 -9.43 -1.88 -9.65
CA LEU A 181 -8.58 -2.40 -8.57
C LEU A 181 -7.13 -2.53 -9.05
N ALA A 182 -6.88 -3.12 -10.22
CA ALA A 182 -5.53 -3.23 -10.79
C ALA A 182 -4.86 -1.85 -10.97
N ARG A 183 -5.58 -0.82 -11.42
CA ARG A 183 -5.04 0.55 -11.54
C ARG A 183 -4.74 1.18 -10.17
N LEU A 184 -5.58 0.96 -9.17
CA LEU A 184 -5.36 1.44 -7.82
C LEU A 184 -4.20 0.72 -7.14
N SER A 185 -4.06 -0.59 -7.37
CA SER A 185 -2.90 -1.36 -6.92
C SER A 185 -1.62 -0.82 -7.53
N LEU A 186 -1.60 -0.49 -8.83
CA LEU A 186 -0.45 0.17 -9.46
C LEU A 186 -0.13 1.54 -8.84
N ALA A 187 -1.14 2.34 -8.49
CA ALA A 187 -0.94 3.61 -7.80
C ALA A 187 -0.38 3.45 -6.37
N GLY A 188 -0.94 2.51 -5.60
CA GLY A 188 -0.47 2.20 -4.24
C GLY A 188 0.94 1.64 -4.23
N VAL A 189 1.26 0.75 -5.17
CA VAL A 189 2.60 0.20 -5.32
C VAL A 189 3.58 1.28 -5.79
N GLY A 190 3.23 2.14 -6.74
CA GLY A 190 4.11 3.25 -7.16
C GLY A 190 4.48 4.18 -6.01
N PHE A 191 3.54 4.48 -5.12
CA PHE A 191 3.80 5.23 -3.89
C PHE A 191 4.70 4.46 -2.92
N GLY A 192 4.41 3.17 -2.70
CA GLY A 192 5.24 2.29 -1.86
C GLY A 192 6.68 2.16 -2.33
N VAL A 193 6.89 2.00 -3.64
CA VAL A 193 8.22 1.93 -4.27
C VAL A 193 9.01 3.21 -4.02
N ALA A 194 8.38 4.37 -4.13
CA ALA A 194 9.06 5.63 -3.87
C ALA A 194 9.55 5.72 -2.41
N VAL A 195 8.71 5.31 -1.45
CA VAL A 195 9.06 5.33 -0.02
C VAL A 195 10.16 4.30 0.29
N VAL A 196 9.96 3.05 -0.10
CA VAL A 196 10.94 1.96 0.14
C VAL A 196 12.25 2.24 -0.59
N GLY A 197 12.19 2.78 -1.81
CA GLY A 197 13.36 3.15 -2.59
C GLY A 197 14.18 4.25 -1.94
N VAL A 198 13.54 5.28 -1.37
CA VAL A 198 14.25 6.35 -0.65
C VAL A 198 14.86 5.82 0.65
N VAL A 199 14.11 5.05 1.43
CA VAL A 199 14.61 4.47 2.70
C VAL A 199 15.76 3.50 2.42
N GLY A 200 15.61 2.63 1.43
CA GLY A 200 16.65 1.67 1.02
C GLY A 200 17.90 2.36 0.49
N ALA A 201 17.76 3.39 -0.36
CA ALA A 201 18.90 4.16 -0.84
C ALA A 201 19.66 4.86 0.29
N PHE A 202 18.94 5.43 1.26
CA PHE A 202 19.54 6.05 2.43
C PHE A 202 20.31 5.04 3.29
N ALA A 203 19.71 3.88 3.56
CA ALA A 203 20.34 2.79 4.31
C ALA A 203 21.57 2.21 3.61
N LEU A 204 21.62 2.18 2.27
CA LEU A 204 22.76 1.71 1.48
C LEU A 204 23.97 2.65 1.55
N THR A 205 23.75 3.96 1.64
CA THR A 205 24.83 4.96 1.60
C THR A 205 25.39 5.36 2.96
N GLY A 206 24.67 5.06 4.05
CA GLY A 206 25.07 5.44 5.41
C GLY A 206 24.19 4.78 6.47
N PHE A 207 24.40 3.48 6.70
CA PHE A 207 23.58 2.71 7.64
C PHE A 207 23.68 3.24 9.08
N ASP A 208 24.88 3.59 9.56
CA ASP A 208 25.10 4.31 10.83
C ASP A 208 24.13 5.50 11.06
N GLN A 209 24.01 6.36 10.04
CA GLN A 209 23.17 7.54 10.11
C GLN A 209 21.68 7.17 10.06
N ALA A 210 21.33 6.17 9.24
CA ALA A 210 19.97 5.63 9.18
C ALA A 210 19.55 5.00 10.51
N TRP A 211 20.44 4.22 11.13
CA TRP A 211 20.29 3.63 12.45
C TRP A 211 20.04 4.70 13.51
N THR A 212 20.89 5.71 13.57
CA THR A 212 20.75 6.83 14.54
C THR A 212 19.44 7.58 14.32
N THR A 213 19.14 7.96 13.08
CA THR A 213 17.92 8.72 12.74
C THR A 213 16.65 7.93 13.08
N PHE A 214 16.65 6.61 12.80
CA PHE A 214 15.54 5.73 13.16
C PHE A 214 15.30 5.77 14.68
N HIS A 215 16.35 5.61 15.48
CA HIS A 215 16.22 5.60 16.94
C HIS A 215 15.73 6.95 17.49
N GLU A 216 16.20 8.07 16.94
CA GLU A 216 15.73 9.41 17.32
C GLU A 216 14.25 9.66 16.98
N ILE A 217 13.74 9.01 15.92
CA ILE A 217 12.32 9.06 15.55
C ILE A 217 11.49 8.11 16.41
N ALA A 218 12.01 6.89 16.67
CA ALA A 218 11.30 5.83 17.36
C ALA A 218 11.20 6.05 18.87
N PHE A 219 12.25 6.63 19.48
CA PHE A 219 12.39 6.75 20.93
C PHE A 219 12.62 8.20 21.36
N ARG A 220 12.02 8.59 22.48
CA ARG A 220 12.12 9.96 23.05
C ARG A 220 13.11 10.04 24.22
N ASN A 221 13.99 9.06 24.34
CA ASN A 221 14.95 8.90 25.43
C ASN A 221 16.29 8.37 24.86
N ASP A 222 17.30 8.20 25.71
CA ASP A 222 18.64 7.70 25.32
C ASP A 222 18.88 6.22 25.70
N LEU A 223 17.83 5.46 26.07
CA LEU A 223 17.99 4.06 26.49
C LEU A 223 18.56 3.17 25.38
N TRP A 224 18.31 3.53 24.12
CA TRP A 224 18.82 2.84 22.92
C TRP A 224 20.32 3.07 22.64
N ARG A 225 20.96 4.05 23.29
CA ARG A 225 22.39 4.33 23.10
C ARG A 225 23.23 3.37 23.92
N LEU A 226 23.37 2.15 23.43
CA LEU A 226 24.07 1.07 24.11
C LEU A 226 25.59 1.09 23.83
N ASP A 227 26.37 0.64 24.79
CA ASP A 227 27.83 0.54 24.69
C ASP A 227 28.22 -0.86 24.17
N PRO A 228 28.82 -0.98 22.97
CA PRO A 228 29.20 -2.27 22.40
C PRO A 228 30.24 -3.04 23.21
N ASP A 229 30.98 -2.39 24.11
CA ASP A 229 31.97 -3.05 24.96
C ASP A 229 31.34 -3.70 26.21
N THR A 230 30.15 -3.24 26.63
CA THR A 230 29.54 -3.70 27.90
C THR A 230 28.09 -4.21 27.79
N ASP A 231 27.29 -3.67 26.88
CA ASP A 231 25.86 -3.97 26.78
C ASP A 231 25.64 -5.21 25.88
N ARG A 232 25.06 -6.27 26.46
CA ARG A 232 24.85 -7.56 25.80
C ARG A 232 23.90 -7.49 24.62
N LEU A 233 22.89 -6.62 24.66
CA LEU A 233 21.87 -6.49 23.63
C LEU A 233 22.46 -6.04 22.30
N ILE A 234 23.34 -5.02 22.29
CA ILE A 234 24.00 -4.56 21.07
C ILE A 234 25.14 -5.51 20.63
N GLN A 235 25.75 -6.24 21.57
CA GLN A 235 26.70 -7.31 21.23
C GLN A 235 26.00 -8.50 20.55
N MET A 236 24.77 -8.82 20.95
CA MET A 236 23.96 -9.87 20.34
C MET A 236 23.44 -9.49 18.96
N PHE A 237 23.00 -8.24 18.81
CA PHE A 237 22.43 -7.69 17.58
C PHE A 237 23.26 -6.51 17.10
N PRO A 238 24.48 -6.76 16.59
CA PRO A 238 25.34 -5.69 16.14
C PRO A 238 24.78 -5.04 14.87
N GLU A 239 25.37 -3.93 14.44
CA GLU A 239 24.88 -3.14 13.32
C GLU A 239 24.67 -3.97 12.05
N GLU A 240 25.58 -4.90 11.75
CA GLU A 240 25.56 -5.76 10.57
C GLU A 240 24.31 -6.65 10.55
N PHE A 241 23.83 -7.11 11.72
CA PHE A 241 22.59 -7.87 11.86
C PHE A 241 21.38 -7.05 11.41
N TRP A 242 21.32 -5.77 11.77
CA TRP A 242 20.20 -4.90 11.40
C TRP A 242 20.29 -4.40 9.97
N GLN A 243 21.51 -4.25 9.46
CA GLN A 243 21.75 -3.91 8.06
C GLN A 243 21.27 -5.04 7.15
N GLU A 244 21.64 -6.28 7.46
CA GLU A 244 21.14 -7.44 6.74
C GLU A 244 19.62 -7.53 6.81
N ALA A 245 19.02 -7.37 7.99
CA ALA A 245 17.56 -7.39 8.17
C ALA A 245 16.87 -6.37 7.26
N THR A 246 17.44 -5.16 7.20
CA THR A 246 16.93 -4.07 6.37
C THR A 246 16.97 -4.42 4.89
N PHE A 247 18.05 -5.05 4.42
CA PHE A 247 18.17 -5.47 3.02
C PHE A 247 17.23 -6.63 2.68
N ILE A 248 17.06 -7.59 3.59
CA ILE A 248 16.10 -8.70 3.40
C ILE A 248 14.68 -8.14 3.29
N VAL A 249 14.25 -7.29 4.23
CA VAL A 249 12.92 -6.67 4.22
C VAL A 249 12.71 -5.83 2.95
N ALA A 250 13.71 -5.06 2.54
CA ALA A 250 13.65 -4.28 1.30
C ALA A 250 13.54 -5.17 0.06
N GLY A 251 14.32 -6.25 -0.01
CA GLY A 251 14.31 -7.21 -1.11
C GLY A 251 12.99 -7.96 -1.24
N LEU A 252 12.46 -8.48 -0.12
CA LEU A 252 11.15 -9.14 -0.08
C LEU A 252 10.04 -8.17 -0.52
N THR A 253 10.04 -6.96 0.03
CA THR A 253 9.05 -5.93 -0.33
C THR A 253 9.12 -5.60 -1.83
N LEU A 254 10.33 -5.46 -2.39
CA LEU A 254 10.51 -5.20 -3.82
C LEU A 254 10.00 -6.36 -4.69
N ALA A 255 10.21 -7.60 -4.26
CA ALA A 255 9.70 -8.79 -4.96
C ALA A 255 8.17 -8.82 -4.97
N GLU A 256 7.52 -8.59 -3.82
CA GLU A 256 6.06 -8.54 -3.68
C GLU A 256 5.45 -7.40 -4.51
N VAL A 257 6.06 -6.22 -4.45
CA VAL A 257 5.70 -5.06 -5.27
C VAL A 257 5.77 -5.40 -6.75
N THR A 258 6.87 -6.02 -7.20
CA THR A 258 7.05 -6.43 -8.59
C THR A 258 5.96 -7.40 -9.01
N LEU A 259 5.63 -8.37 -8.17
CA LEU A 259 4.54 -9.31 -8.40
C LEU A 259 3.19 -8.60 -8.56
N VAL A 260 2.86 -7.67 -7.66
CA VAL A 260 1.61 -6.89 -7.74
C VAL A 260 1.55 -6.07 -9.03
N VAL A 261 2.67 -5.45 -9.45
CA VAL A 261 2.75 -4.70 -10.70
C VAL A 261 2.54 -5.60 -11.90
N VAL A 262 3.25 -6.73 -11.99
CA VAL A 262 3.16 -7.67 -13.11
C VAL A 262 1.74 -8.22 -13.24
N VAL A 263 1.14 -8.68 -12.14
CA VAL A 263 -0.23 -9.21 -12.12
C VAL A 263 -1.25 -8.13 -12.52
N SER A 264 -1.11 -6.92 -11.98
CA SER A 264 -2.01 -5.81 -12.27
C SER A 264 -1.92 -5.35 -13.73
N LEU A 265 -0.70 -5.25 -14.28
CA LEU A 265 -0.47 -4.89 -15.68
C LEU A 265 -1.00 -5.98 -16.63
N ALA A 266 -0.66 -7.25 -16.37
CA ALA A 266 -1.16 -8.37 -17.17
C ALA A 266 -2.69 -8.36 -17.21
N TYR A 267 -3.35 -8.20 -16.05
CA TYR A 267 -4.80 -8.11 -15.99
C TYR A 267 -5.35 -6.94 -16.84
N VAL A 268 -4.77 -5.75 -16.71
CA VAL A 268 -5.22 -4.56 -17.47
C VAL A 268 -5.03 -4.74 -18.97
N VAL A 269 -3.95 -5.39 -19.42
CA VAL A 269 -3.69 -5.66 -20.84
C VAL A 269 -4.68 -6.70 -21.37
N PHE A 270 -4.81 -7.87 -20.73
CA PHE A 270 -5.71 -8.93 -21.21
C PHE A 270 -7.20 -8.57 -21.09
N ALA A 271 -7.59 -7.74 -20.12
CA ALA A 271 -8.96 -7.25 -20.01
C ALA A 271 -9.34 -6.25 -21.13
N ARG A 272 -8.35 -5.54 -21.72
CA ARG A 272 -8.56 -4.67 -22.89
C ARG A 272 -8.86 -5.49 -24.15
N ASP A 273 -8.16 -6.60 -24.35
CA ASP A 273 -8.36 -7.45 -25.53
C ASP A 273 -9.76 -8.09 -25.58
N LYS A 274 -10.33 -8.44 -24.42
CA LYS A 274 -11.70 -8.97 -24.32
C LYS A 274 -12.79 -7.95 -24.61
N THR A 275 -12.51 -6.65 -24.41
CA THR A 275 -13.49 -5.57 -24.71
C THR A 275 -13.35 -5.02 -26.14
N GLY A 276 -12.23 -5.28 -26.83
CA GLY A 276 -12.02 -4.95 -28.25
C GLY A 276 -12.55 -5.99 -29.24
N ALA A 277 -12.89 -7.20 -28.80
CA ALA A 277 -13.41 -8.30 -29.64
C ALA A 277 -14.92 -8.19 -29.98
N GLY A 278 -15.47 -6.97 -30.00
CA GLY A 278 -16.86 -6.71 -30.36
C GLY A 278 -17.09 -6.67 -31.86
N GLY A 279 -17.10 -7.85 -32.51
CA GLY A 279 -17.75 -8.17 -33.79
C GLY A 279 -17.33 -7.40 -35.07
N PRO A 280 -17.28 -8.04 -36.25
CA PRO A 280 -17.11 -7.30 -37.50
C PRO A 280 -18.29 -6.33 -37.68
N VAL A 281 -17.97 -5.06 -37.96
CA VAL A 281 -18.94 -4.03 -38.35
C VAL A 281 -19.78 -4.59 -39.51
N PRO A 282 -21.11 -4.72 -39.39
CA PRO A 282 -21.91 -5.13 -40.53
C PRO A 282 -21.79 -4.05 -41.61
N SER A 283 -21.29 -4.46 -42.77
CA SER A 283 -21.29 -3.64 -43.98
C SER A 283 -22.71 -3.16 -44.27
N PRO A 284 -22.95 -1.89 -44.64
CA PRO A 284 -24.28 -1.43 -45.00
C PRO A 284 -24.75 -2.19 -46.25
N ALA A 285 -25.60 -3.19 -46.07
CA ALA A 285 -26.26 -3.88 -47.17
C ALA A 285 -27.14 -2.88 -47.94
N ALA A 286 -26.94 -2.87 -49.25
CA ALA A 286 -27.52 -1.94 -50.21
C ALA A 286 -29.04 -1.78 -50.08
N GLY A 287 -29.50 -0.54 -50.26
CA GLY A 287 -30.92 -0.19 -50.30
C GLY A 287 -31.69 -0.93 -51.39
N PRO A 288 -33.03 -1.02 -51.26
CA PRO A 288 -33.86 -1.80 -52.16
C PRO A 288 -33.79 -1.24 -53.58
N ARG A 289 -33.50 -2.11 -54.55
CA ARG A 289 -33.67 -1.81 -55.98
C ARG A 289 -35.14 -1.55 -56.25
N ALA A 290 -35.44 -0.37 -56.79
CA ALA A 290 -36.71 -0.11 -57.44
C ALA A 290 -36.87 -1.09 -58.61
N VAL A 291 -37.97 -1.83 -58.60
CA VAL A 291 -38.45 -2.58 -59.77
C VAL A 291 -39.39 -1.63 -60.50
N GLU A 292 -38.93 -1.11 -61.64
CA GLU A 292 -39.81 -0.56 -62.67
C GLU A 292 -40.29 -1.69 -63.60
N SER A 293 -41.50 -1.50 -64.12
CA SER A 293 -42.35 -2.32 -65.00
C SER A 293 -43.13 -3.47 -64.36
#